data_AF-A0A7J6LBX7-F1
#
_entry.id   AF-A0A7J6LBX7-F1
#
_cell.length_a   1.000
_cell.length_b   1.000
_cell.length_c   1.000
_cell.angle_alpha   90.00
_cell.angle_beta   90.00
_cell.angle_gamma   90.00
#
_symmetry.space_group_name_H-M   'P 1'
#
loop_
_entity.id
_entity.type
_entity.pdbx_description
1 polymer ?
#
loop_
_entity_poly.entity_id
_entity_poly.type
_entity_poly.pdbx_seq_one_letter_code
_entity_poly.pdbx_strand_id
1 'polypeptide(L)'
;MLNVAASPEPHQEVFRLDLAAEATITASTVGDACRFLLGPRPTCADFALYGVLKQLSLDHTAGRFIQDHFDAAYGWVLAMDDLSGLETHTDWKSLHMDTPAVEKILKLISAMYMPYLIANAKATRREQVEVEFHLDDGQTFRHKEKFGPYQKKCLDDLKHHYEQLTASQRREITTLAGPHIGRCLDGSGSKL
;
A
#
# COMPACT_ATOMS: atom_id res chain seq x y z
N MET A 1 16.09 5.90 39.62
CA MET A 1 15.81 4.98 38.50
C MET A 1 14.92 5.71 37.51
N LEU A 2 15.31 5.60 36.24
CA LEU A 2 14.88 6.39 35.10
C LEU A 2 13.38 6.29 34.81
N ASN A 3 12.79 7.39 34.35
CA ASN A 3 11.79 7.31 33.28
C ASN A 3 11.92 8.54 32.37
N VAL A 4 12.94 8.51 31.52
CA VAL A 4 12.93 9.31 30.29
C VAL A 4 12.25 8.39 29.28
N ALA A 5 10.95 8.61 29.04
CA ALA A 5 10.32 8.07 27.84
C ALA A 5 11.06 8.73 26.67
N ALA A 6 11.98 7.99 26.06
CA ALA A 6 12.67 8.44 24.86
C ALA A 6 11.59 8.74 23.81
N SER A 7 11.57 9.98 23.31
CA SER A 7 10.77 10.31 22.12
C SER A 7 11.15 9.30 21.03
N PRO A 8 10.18 8.69 20.33
CA PRO A 8 10.51 7.74 19.28
C PRO A 8 11.40 8.41 18.25
N GLU A 9 12.44 7.69 17.84
CA GLU A 9 13.32 8.14 16.76
C GLU A 9 12.51 8.32 15.46
N PRO A 10 12.88 9.26 14.56
CA PRO A 10 12.07 9.60 13.39
C PRO A 10 11.68 8.39 12.52
N HIS A 11 12.57 7.40 12.40
CA HIS A 11 12.31 6.17 11.66
C HIS A 11 11.25 5.27 12.32
N GLN A 12 11.10 5.33 13.65
CA GLN A 12 10.05 4.63 14.39
C GLN A 12 8.69 5.33 14.26
N GLU A 13 8.67 6.65 14.09
CA GLU A 13 7.44 7.39 13.80
C GLU A 13 6.92 7.11 12.39
N VAL A 14 7.81 7.11 11.38
CA VAL A 14 7.45 6.73 10.00
C VAL A 14 6.92 5.30 9.94
N PHE A 15 7.61 4.35 10.58
CA PHE A 15 7.15 2.96 10.68
C PHE A 15 5.79 2.83 11.37
N ARG A 16 5.52 3.65 12.40
CA ARG A 16 4.21 3.69 13.08
C ARG A 16 3.12 4.33 12.23
N LEU A 17 3.43 5.33 11.42
CA LEU A 17 2.49 5.97 10.50
C LEU A 17 2.09 5.02 9.36
N ASP A 18 3.05 4.29 8.79
CA ASP A 18 2.80 3.27 7.76
C ASP A 18 1.96 2.11 8.32
N LEU A 19 2.32 1.60 9.50
CA LEU A 19 1.61 0.53 10.20
C LEU A 19 0.19 0.94 10.60
N ALA A 20 0.01 2.18 11.07
CA ALA A 20 -1.29 2.73 11.41
C ALA A 20 -2.17 2.92 10.16
N ALA A 21 -1.60 3.33 9.02
CA ALA A 21 -2.33 3.47 7.78
C ALA A 21 -2.82 2.10 7.27
N GLU A 22 -1.93 1.12 7.16
CA GLU A 22 -2.25 -0.24 6.68
C GLU A 22 -3.31 -0.92 7.57
N ALA A 23 -3.18 -0.80 8.90
CA ALA A 23 -4.10 -1.41 9.85
C ALA A 23 -5.45 -0.66 9.96
N THR A 24 -5.46 0.68 9.84
CA THR A 24 -6.71 1.48 9.78
C THR A 24 -7.53 1.08 8.55
N ILE A 25 -6.88 0.79 7.43
CA ILE A 25 -7.54 0.45 6.18
C ILE A 25 -8.29 -0.89 6.32
N THR A 26 -7.62 -1.90 6.85
CA THR A 26 -8.24 -3.20 7.13
C THR A 26 -9.38 -3.08 8.14
N ALA A 27 -9.21 -2.28 9.20
CA ALA A 27 -10.26 -2.04 10.19
C ALA A 27 -11.50 -1.38 9.59
N SER A 28 -11.33 -0.44 8.64
CA SER A 28 -12.46 0.18 7.93
C SER A 28 -13.14 -0.75 6.91
N THR A 29 -12.47 -1.82 6.46
CA THR A 29 -13.07 -2.80 5.55
C THR A 29 -14.03 -3.72 6.31
N VAL A 30 -13.61 -4.19 7.49
CA VAL A 30 -14.33 -5.22 8.26
C VAL A 30 -15.56 -4.68 9.01
N GLY A 31 -15.61 -3.38 9.32
CA GLY A 31 -16.74 -2.76 10.03
C GLY A 31 -18.01 -2.54 9.19
N ASP A 32 -17.87 -2.40 7.86
CA ASP A 32 -18.91 -1.85 6.98
C ASP A 32 -19.54 -2.88 6.01
N ALA A 33 -19.65 -4.14 6.42
CA ALA A 33 -20.32 -5.24 5.71
C ALA A 33 -19.56 -5.94 4.54
N CYS A 34 -18.32 -5.56 4.21
CA CYS A 34 -17.47 -6.28 3.24
C CYS A 34 -16.32 -7.02 3.94
N ARG A 35 -16.22 -8.35 3.74
CA ARG A 35 -15.16 -9.17 4.36
C ARG A 35 -13.77 -8.95 3.73
N PHE A 36 -13.71 -8.52 2.47
CA PHE A 36 -12.49 -8.34 1.68
C PHE A 36 -12.48 -6.95 1.03
N LEU A 37 -11.30 -6.48 0.60
CA LEU A 37 -11.06 -5.11 0.12
C LEU A 37 -12.01 -4.69 -1.00
N LEU A 38 -12.26 -5.62 -1.93
CA LEU A 38 -13.06 -5.39 -3.12
C LEU A 38 -14.45 -6.03 -3.02
N GLY A 39 -14.88 -6.54 -1.86
CA GLY A 39 -16.24 -7.06 -1.67
C GLY A 39 -16.32 -8.41 -0.94
N PRO A 40 -17.21 -9.34 -1.33
CA PRO A 40 -17.51 -10.54 -0.55
C PRO A 40 -16.51 -11.69 -0.76
N ARG A 41 -15.51 -11.53 -1.63
CA ARG A 41 -14.52 -12.57 -1.95
C ARG A 41 -13.09 -12.04 -1.95
N PRO A 42 -12.11 -12.89 -1.59
CA PRO A 42 -10.71 -12.50 -1.62
C PRO A 42 -10.24 -12.33 -3.07
N THR A 43 -9.41 -11.34 -3.27
CA THR A 43 -8.75 -11.02 -4.54
C THR A 43 -7.23 -11.01 -4.35
N CYS A 44 -6.47 -10.82 -5.43
CA CYS A 44 -5.02 -10.64 -5.32
C CYS A 44 -4.63 -9.46 -4.42
N ALA A 45 -5.46 -8.42 -4.32
CA ALA A 45 -5.22 -7.28 -3.44
C ALA A 45 -5.23 -7.70 -1.97
N ASP A 46 -6.18 -8.55 -1.58
CA ASP A 46 -6.28 -9.08 -0.22
C ASP A 46 -5.05 -9.90 0.15
N PHE A 47 -4.58 -10.77 -0.74
CA PHE A 47 -3.38 -11.58 -0.47
C PHE A 47 -2.11 -10.74 -0.43
N ALA A 48 -2.00 -9.68 -1.23
CA ALA A 48 -0.87 -8.75 -1.17
C ALA A 48 -0.82 -8.02 0.18
N LEU A 49 -1.97 -7.50 0.64
CA LEU A 49 -2.08 -6.84 1.94
C LEU A 49 -1.85 -7.82 3.10
N TYR A 50 -2.43 -9.02 3.01
CA TYR A 50 -2.21 -10.08 3.99
C TYR A 50 -0.73 -10.46 4.11
N GLY A 51 0.00 -10.56 3.00
CA GLY A 51 1.43 -10.86 3.04
C GLY A 51 2.22 -9.87 3.88
N VAL A 52 1.93 -8.57 3.74
CA VAL A 52 2.58 -7.50 4.53
C VAL A 52 2.13 -7.55 5.98
N LEU A 53 0.82 -7.52 6.22
CA LEU A 53 0.26 -7.48 7.57
C LEU A 53 0.57 -8.73 8.38
N LYS A 54 0.67 -9.90 7.75
CA LYS A 54 1.07 -11.13 8.44
C LYS A 54 2.49 -11.02 8.98
N GLN A 55 3.44 -10.54 8.18
CA GLN A 55 4.82 -10.36 8.66
C GLN A 55 4.88 -9.34 9.80
N LEU A 56 4.17 -8.23 9.68
CA LEU A 56 4.09 -7.20 10.73
C LEU A 56 3.42 -7.75 12.00
N SER A 57 2.39 -8.58 11.88
CA SER A 57 1.71 -9.20 13.02
C SER A 57 2.58 -10.18 13.81
N LEU A 58 3.62 -10.73 13.16
CA LEU A 58 4.57 -11.67 13.78
C LEU A 58 5.78 -10.95 14.40
N ASP A 59 6.10 -9.72 13.96
CA ASP A 59 7.12 -8.90 14.60
C ASP A 59 6.66 -8.50 16.01
N HIS A 60 7.58 -8.54 16.99
CA HIS A 60 7.23 -8.29 18.38
C HIS A 60 6.70 -6.87 18.62
N THR A 61 7.30 -5.87 17.97
CA THR A 61 6.93 -4.46 18.20
C THR A 61 5.72 -4.07 17.37
N ALA A 62 5.75 -4.39 16.07
CA ALA A 62 4.66 -4.08 15.16
C ALA A 62 3.41 -4.89 15.47
N GLY A 63 3.56 -6.18 15.76
CA GLY A 63 2.44 -7.07 16.10
C GLY A 63 1.75 -6.64 17.39
N ARG A 64 2.51 -6.20 18.40
CA ARG A 64 1.93 -5.63 19.62
C ARG A 64 1.15 -4.36 19.35
N PHE A 65 1.68 -3.46 18.53
CA PHE A 65 0.99 -2.23 18.14
C PHE A 65 -0.30 -2.50 17.34
N ILE A 66 -0.27 -3.44 16.38
CA ILE A 66 -1.47 -3.87 15.65
C ILE A 66 -2.53 -4.41 16.63
N GLN A 67 -2.13 -5.26 17.58
CA GLN A 67 -3.04 -5.83 18.58
C GLN A 67 -3.62 -4.77 19.52
N ASP A 68 -2.82 -3.80 19.97
CA ASP A 68 -3.29 -2.80 20.96
C ASP A 68 -4.17 -1.70 20.32
N HIS A 69 -4.07 -1.47 19.00
CA HIS A 69 -4.71 -0.32 18.33
C HIS A 69 -5.63 -0.68 17.17
N PHE A 70 -5.54 -1.89 16.61
CA PHE A 70 -6.22 -2.27 15.37
C PHE A 70 -6.77 -3.70 15.43
N ASP A 71 -7.59 -3.99 16.44
CA ASP A 71 -8.22 -5.30 16.65
C ASP A 71 -8.87 -5.89 15.40
N ALA A 72 -9.57 -5.06 14.62
CA ALA A 72 -10.22 -5.50 13.38
C ALA A 72 -9.22 -5.91 12.29
N ALA A 73 -8.07 -5.23 12.20
CA ALA A 73 -7.00 -5.61 11.28
C ALA A 73 -6.33 -6.91 11.71
N TYR A 74 -6.06 -7.06 13.02
CA TYR A 74 -5.51 -8.29 13.58
C TYR A 74 -6.46 -9.48 13.34
N GLY A 75 -7.76 -9.30 13.64
CA GLY A 75 -8.79 -10.31 13.40
C GLY A 75 -8.91 -10.68 11.92
N TRP A 76 -8.76 -9.72 11.00
CA TRP A 76 -8.73 -9.99 9.57
C TRP A 76 -7.51 -10.82 9.15
N VAL A 77 -6.31 -10.52 9.68
CA VAL A 77 -5.10 -11.33 9.42
C VAL A 77 -5.32 -12.78 9.87
N LEU A 78 -5.89 -12.98 11.07
CA LEU A 78 -6.24 -14.32 11.56
C LEU A 78 -7.29 -15.01 10.69
N ALA A 79 -8.28 -14.27 10.19
CA ALA A 79 -9.30 -14.82 9.30
C ALA A 79 -8.75 -15.16 7.90
N MET A 80 -7.66 -14.54 7.47
CA MET A 80 -6.96 -14.82 6.22
C MET A 80 -6.01 -16.02 6.31
N ASP A 81 -5.58 -16.43 7.52
CA ASP A 81 -4.72 -17.62 7.72
C ASP A 81 -5.38 -18.91 7.22
N ASP A 82 -6.72 -18.99 7.34
CA ASP A 82 -7.50 -20.12 6.86
C ASP A 82 -8.83 -19.64 6.24
N LEU A 83 -8.89 -19.75 4.90
CA LEU A 83 -10.10 -19.49 4.12
C LEU A 83 -10.80 -20.78 3.68
N SER A 84 -10.40 -21.94 4.22
CA SER A 84 -11.10 -23.19 3.95
C SER A 84 -12.56 -23.10 4.40
N GLY A 85 -13.47 -23.63 3.57
CA GLY A 85 -14.91 -23.50 3.80
C GLY A 85 -15.50 -22.15 3.43
N LEU A 86 -14.73 -21.20 2.89
CA LEU A 86 -15.30 -19.99 2.31
C LEU A 86 -16.09 -20.32 1.04
N GLU A 87 -17.41 -20.26 1.14
CA GLU A 87 -18.31 -20.40 0.00
C GLU A 87 -18.28 -19.15 -0.89
N THR A 88 -17.47 -19.19 -1.93
CA THR A 88 -17.47 -18.16 -2.96
C THR A 88 -18.54 -18.49 -3.99
N HIS A 89 -19.84 -18.19 -3.74
CA HIS A 89 -20.93 -18.43 -4.71
C HIS A 89 -21.45 -17.16 -5.45
N THR A 90 -20.99 -15.97 -5.09
CA THR A 90 -21.34 -14.68 -5.70
C THR A 90 -20.94 -14.51 -7.20
N ASP A 91 -21.30 -13.42 -7.87
CA ASP A 91 -20.77 -13.08 -9.21
C ASP A 91 -19.52 -12.18 -9.03
N TRP A 92 -18.52 -12.26 -9.91
CA TRP A 92 -17.39 -11.31 -9.96
C TRP A 92 -17.85 -9.85 -10.19
N LYS A 93 -19.09 -9.67 -10.63
CA LYS A 93 -19.74 -8.36 -10.74
C LYS A 93 -20.01 -7.66 -9.40
N SER A 94 -19.82 -8.35 -8.28
CA SER A 94 -19.97 -7.78 -6.92
C SER A 94 -18.71 -7.11 -6.39
N LEU A 95 -17.71 -6.86 -7.24
CA LEU A 95 -16.51 -6.15 -6.83
C LEU A 95 -16.74 -4.64 -6.78
N HIS A 96 -16.31 -4.01 -5.68
CA HIS A 96 -16.48 -2.58 -5.41
C HIS A 96 -15.11 -1.93 -5.19
N MET A 97 -14.74 -0.96 -6.04
CA MET A 97 -13.50 -0.20 -5.87
C MET A 97 -13.68 1.07 -5.04
N ASP A 98 -14.92 1.52 -4.85
CA ASP A 98 -15.30 2.77 -4.20
C ASP A 98 -15.46 2.62 -2.68
N THR A 99 -14.78 1.65 -2.08
CA THR A 99 -14.78 1.48 -0.63
C THR A 99 -13.80 2.47 0.03
N PRO A 100 -14.09 2.99 1.24
CA PRO A 100 -13.18 3.87 1.96
C PRO A 100 -11.79 3.27 2.18
N ALA A 101 -11.71 1.94 2.31
CA ALA A 101 -10.48 1.19 2.46
C ALA A 101 -9.61 1.26 1.19
N VAL A 102 -10.20 0.97 0.03
CA VAL A 102 -9.51 1.03 -1.26
C VAL A 102 -9.06 2.45 -1.56
N GLU A 103 -9.91 3.46 -1.31
CA GLU A 103 -9.56 4.87 -1.46
C GLU A 103 -8.32 5.23 -0.65
N LYS A 104 -8.28 4.85 0.63
CA LYS A 104 -7.12 5.10 1.52
C LYS A 104 -5.86 4.38 1.05
N ILE A 105 -5.94 3.10 0.63
CA ILE A 105 -4.79 2.37 0.07
C ILE A 105 -4.26 3.09 -1.17
N LEU A 106 -5.16 3.47 -2.09
CA LEU A 106 -4.76 4.11 -3.33
C LEU A 106 -4.10 5.48 -3.07
N LYS A 107 -4.61 6.25 -2.10
CA LYS A 107 -3.96 7.49 -1.66
C LYS A 107 -2.58 7.24 -1.06
N LEU A 108 -2.43 6.23 -0.20
CA LEU A 108 -1.14 5.86 0.38
C LEU A 108 -0.13 5.44 -0.70
N ILE A 109 -0.55 4.58 -1.63
CA ILE A 109 0.27 4.18 -2.79
C ILE A 109 0.69 5.40 -3.59
N SER A 110 -0.25 6.30 -3.89
CA SER A 110 0.00 7.51 -4.68
C SER A 110 0.99 8.46 -4.01
N ALA A 111 0.90 8.63 -2.69
CA ALA A 111 1.73 9.57 -1.92
C ALA A 111 3.10 8.98 -1.53
N MET A 112 3.20 7.68 -1.28
CA MET A 112 4.41 7.03 -0.73
C MET A 112 5.13 6.17 -1.76
N TYR A 113 4.40 5.22 -2.33
CA TYR A 113 4.99 4.15 -3.13
C TYR A 113 5.33 4.61 -4.55
N MET A 114 4.52 5.49 -5.14
CA MET A 114 4.78 6.02 -6.49
C MET A 114 6.08 6.85 -6.54
N PRO A 115 6.35 7.80 -5.63
CA PRO A 115 7.65 8.49 -5.59
C PRO A 115 8.83 7.53 -5.44
N TYR A 116 8.72 6.53 -4.56
CA TYR A 116 9.73 5.50 -4.36
C TYR A 116 10.03 4.72 -5.66
N LEU A 117 9.00 4.21 -6.34
CA LEU A 117 9.15 3.45 -7.59
C LEU A 117 9.76 4.29 -8.70
N ILE A 118 9.34 5.56 -8.85
CA ILE A 118 9.85 6.46 -9.89
C ILE A 118 11.33 6.76 -9.67
N ALA A 119 11.72 7.10 -8.44
CA ALA A 119 13.09 7.42 -8.11
C ALA A 119 14.01 6.21 -8.29
N ASN A 120 13.57 5.02 -7.84
CA ASN A 120 14.31 3.78 -8.04
C ASN A 120 14.45 3.44 -9.53
N ALA A 121 13.36 3.51 -10.31
CA ALA A 121 13.44 3.25 -11.75
C ALA A 121 14.37 4.23 -12.48
N LYS A 122 14.43 5.50 -12.05
CA LYS A 122 15.35 6.51 -12.58
C LYS A 122 16.80 6.19 -12.23
N ALA A 123 17.07 5.80 -10.98
CA ALA A 123 18.41 5.41 -10.55
C ALA A 123 18.90 4.14 -11.26
N THR A 124 18.04 3.12 -11.43
CA THR A 124 18.36 1.91 -12.20
C THR A 124 18.76 2.27 -13.64
N ARG A 125 18.02 3.17 -14.30
CA ARG A 125 18.35 3.61 -15.67
C ARG A 125 19.66 4.40 -15.78
N ARG A 126 20.07 5.05 -14.69
CA ARG A 126 21.27 5.91 -14.62
C ARG A 126 22.45 5.25 -13.92
N GLU A 127 22.32 3.99 -13.54
CA GLU A 127 23.34 3.23 -12.79
C GLU A 127 23.84 4.00 -11.55
N GLN A 128 22.93 4.70 -10.87
CA GLN A 128 23.28 5.42 -9.65
C GLN A 128 23.57 4.42 -8.53
N VAL A 129 24.16 4.88 -7.42
CA VAL A 129 24.44 4.08 -6.21
C VAL A 129 23.65 4.54 -4.98
N GLU A 130 22.87 5.61 -5.14
CA GLU A 130 22.04 6.24 -4.12
C GLU A 130 20.75 6.74 -4.77
N VAL A 131 19.63 6.52 -4.10
CA VAL A 131 18.32 7.07 -4.47
C VAL A 131 17.87 8.03 -3.39
N GLU A 132 17.38 9.18 -3.85
CA GLU A 132 16.64 10.13 -3.03
C GLU A 132 15.25 10.30 -3.62
N PHE A 133 14.23 10.31 -2.76
CA PHE A 133 12.86 10.69 -3.13
C PHE A 133 12.22 11.51 -2.02
N HIS A 134 11.20 12.27 -2.43
CA HIS A 134 10.48 13.20 -1.59
C HIS A 134 9.02 12.77 -1.53
N LEU A 135 8.44 12.86 -0.34
CA LEU A 135 7.03 12.64 -0.10
C LEU A 135 6.28 13.98 -0.11
N ASP A 136 4.97 13.90 -0.33
CA ASP A 136 4.09 15.08 -0.38
C ASP A 136 4.02 15.84 0.97
N ASP A 137 4.31 15.16 2.08
CA ASP A 137 4.36 15.76 3.42
C ASP A 137 5.70 16.46 3.73
N GLY A 138 6.62 16.51 2.75
CA GLY A 138 7.91 17.18 2.87
C GLY A 138 9.04 16.31 3.41
N GLN A 139 8.78 15.03 3.72
CA GLN A 139 9.84 14.11 4.13
C GLN A 139 10.72 13.71 2.94
N THR A 140 12.02 13.53 3.20
CA THR A 140 13.01 13.06 2.23
C THR A 140 13.59 11.75 2.69
N PHE A 141 13.60 10.77 1.79
CA PHE A 141 14.20 9.46 2.03
C PHE A 141 15.41 9.27 1.14
N ARG A 142 16.48 8.74 1.72
CA ARG A 142 17.70 8.34 1.00
C ARG A 142 18.07 6.91 1.35
N HIS A 143 18.35 6.10 0.32
CA HIS A 143 18.89 4.76 0.54
C HIS A 143 19.96 4.41 -0.49
N LYS A 144 20.95 3.63 -0.03
CA LYS A 144 22.04 3.07 -0.83
C LYS A 144 21.78 1.58 -1.00
N GLU A 145 20.89 1.22 -1.91
CA GLU A 145 20.70 -0.17 -2.30
C GLU A 145 21.33 -0.45 -3.67
N LYS A 146 21.86 -1.65 -3.85
CA LYS A 146 22.13 -2.16 -5.19
C LYS A 146 20.79 -2.21 -5.92
N PHE A 147 20.59 -1.32 -6.89
CA PHE A 147 19.32 -1.20 -7.60
C PHE A 147 19.01 -2.50 -8.34
N GLY A 148 18.12 -3.28 -7.75
CA GLY A 148 17.57 -4.47 -8.39
C GLY A 148 16.68 -4.06 -9.56
N PRO A 149 16.51 -4.93 -10.58
CA PRO A 149 15.57 -4.68 -11.67
C PRO A 149 14.11 -4.68 -11.21
N TYR A 150 13.83 -5.03 -9.96
CA TYR A 150 12.49 -5.31 -9.46
C TYR A 150 11.60 -4.05 -9.39
N GLN A 151 12.05 -2.96 -8.75
CA GLN A 151 11.25 -1.73 -8.64
C GLN A 151 10.95 -1.14 -10.03
N LYS A 152 11.94 -1.15 -10.92
CA LYS A 152 11.74 -0.76 -12.32
C LYS A 152 10.68 -1.64 -13.00
N LYS A 153 10.78 -2.97 -12.86
CA LYS A 153 9.80 -3.92 -13.40
C LYS A 153 8.40 -3.64 -12.86
N CYS A 154 8.26 -3.43 -11.55
CA CYS A 154 6.97 -3.10 -10.92
C CYS A 154 6.37 -1.83 -11.51
N LEU A 155 7.15 -0.77 -11.70
CA LEU A 155 6.67 0.46 -12.32
C LEU A 155 6.25 0.24 -13.78
N ASP A 156 7.04 -0.51 -14.55
CA ASP A 156 6.73 -0.81 -15.95
C ASP A 156 5.43 -1.64 -16.07
N ASP A 157 5.26 -2.66 -15.21
CA ASP A 157 4.05 -3.48 -15.16
C ASP A 157 2.81 -2.64 -14.78
N LEU A 158 2.94 -1.72 -13.80
CA LEU A 158 1.85 -0.81 -13.41
C LEU A 158 1.46 0.12 -14.56
N LYS A 159 2.44 0.70 -15.26
CA LYS A 159 2.18 1.54 -16.44
C LYS A 159 1.49 0.76 -17.54
N HIS A 160 1.94 -0.45 -17.82
CA HIS A 160 1.34 -1.32 -18.82
C HIS A 160 -0.13 -1.63 -18.51
N HIS A 161 -0.46 -2.00 -17.26
CA HIS A 161 -1.84 -2.22 -16.87
C HIS A 161 -2.68 -0.94 -16.92
N TYR A 162 -2.12 0.20 -16.49
CA TYR A 162 -2.82 1.48 -16.53
C TYR A 162 -3.14 1.92 -17.97
N GLU A 163 -2.24 1.64 -18.92
CA GLU A 163 -2.44 1.92 -20.35
C GLU A 163 -3.61 1.13 -20.95
N GLN A 164 -3.90 -0.07 -20.43
CA GLN A 164 -5.03 -0.89 -20.88
C GLN A 164 -6.39 -0.40 -20.36
N LEU A 165 -6.40 0.47 -19.34
CA LEU A 165 -7.63 0.98 -18.77
C LEU A 165 -8.31 1.98 -19.71
N THR A 166 -9.65 1.91 -19.73
CA THR A 166 -10.47 2.92 -20.41
C THR A 166 -10.34 4.29 -19.75
N ALA A 167 -10.67 5.35 -20.50
CA ALA A 167 -10.67 6.70 -19.95
C ALA A 167 -11.59 6.86 -18.71
N SER A 168 -12.68 6.08 -18.63
CA SER A 168 -13.56 6.11 -17.46
C SER A 168 -12.90 5.49 -16.22
N GLN A 169 -12.26 4.33 -16.36
CA GLN A 169 -11.55 3.67 -15.27
C GLN A 169 -10.36 4.51 -14.77
N ARG A 170 -9.62 5.16 -15.67
CA ARG A 170 -8.53 6.07 -15.28
C ARG A 170 -9.04 7.28 -14.47
N ARG A 171 -10.19 7.85 -14.85
CA ARG A 171 -10.83 8.93 -14.08
C ARG A 171 -11.29 8.47 -12.70
N GLU A 172 -11.84 7.27 -12.61
CA GLU A 172 -12.24 6.67 -11.33
C GLU A 172 -11.03 6.48 -10.40
N ILE A 173 -9.96 5.86 -10.90
CA ILE A 173 -8.69 5.72 -10.13
C ILE A 173 -8.14 7.08 -9.72
N THR A 174 -8.15 8.08 -10.61
CA THR A 174 -7.69 9.44 -10.29
C THR A 174 -8.55 10.09 -9.21
N THR A 175 -9.85 9.80 -9.20
CA THR A 175 -10.78 10.32 -8.18
C THR A 175 -10.47 9.70 -6.81
N LEU A 176 -10.22 8.40 -6.76
CA LEU A 176 -9.93 7.67 -5.52
C LEU A 176 -8.52 7.96 -4.98
N ALA A 177 -7.50 7.84 -5.83
CA ALA A 177 -6.09 7.95 -5.45
C ALA A 177 -5.58 9.40 -5.38
N GLY A 178 -6.33 10.33 -5.99
CA GLY A 178 -5.90 11.71 -6.23
C GLY A 178 -5.16 11.90 -7.57
N PRO A 179 -4.94 13.17 -7.97
CA PRO A 179 -4.42 13.51 -9.30
C PRO A 179 -2.96 13.13 -9.53
N HIS A 180 -2.22 12.77 -8.48
CA HIS A 180 -0.80 12.42 -8.60
C HIS A 180 -0.60 11.07 -9.32
N ILE A 181 -1.43 10.07 -9.04
CA ILE A 181 -1.26 8.72 -9.60
C ILE A 181 -1.29 8.69 -11.13
N GLY A 182 -2.20 9.45 -11.74
CA GLY A 182 -2.33 9.53 -13.19
C GLY A 182 -1.06 10.07 -13.83
N ARG A 183 -0.50 11.15 -13.27
CA ARG A 183 0.77 11.74 -13.74
C ARG A 183 1.95 10.78 -13.64
N CYS A 184 1.97 9.93 -12.62
CA CYS A 184 3.02 8.94 -12.42
C CYS A 184 2.95 7.78 -13.42
N LEU A 185 1.73 7.34 -13.75
CA LEU A 185 1.46 6.16 -14.57
C LEU A 185 1.29 6.49 -16.06
N ASP A 186 0.94 7.73 -16.41
CA ASP A 186 0.91 8.17 -17.79
C ASP A 186 2.35 8.15 -18.37
N GLY A 187 2.53 7.42 -19.48
CA GLY A 187 3.81 7.28 -20.19
C GLY A 187 4.47 8.60 -20.63
N SER A 188 3.75 9.72 -20.53
CA SER A 188 4.19 11.10 -20.73
C SER A 188 5.30 11.56 -19.78
N GLY A 189 5.49 10.88 -18.64
CA GLY A 189 6.41 11.28 -17.56
C GLY A 189 7.89 10.91 -17.74
N SER A 190 8.35 10.52 -18.93
CA SER A 190 9.77 10.17 -19.18
C SER A 190 10.75 11.36 -19.12
N LYS A 191 10.33 12.51 -18.57
CA LYS A 191 11.14 13.74 -18.42
C LYS A 191 11.20 14.28 -16.98
N LEU A 192 11.21 13.39 -15.98
CA LEU A 192 11.65 13.74 -14.61
C LEU A 192 13.04 13.18 -14.30
#